data_AF-A0A1I7TZW9-F1
#
_entry.id   AF-A0A1I7TZW9-F1
#
_cell.length_a   1.000
_cell.length_b   1.000
_cell.length_c   1.000
_cell.angle_alpha   90.00
_cell.angle_beta   90.00
_cell.angle_gamma   90.00
#
_symmetry.space_group_name_H-M   'P 1'
#
loop_
_entity.id
_entity.type
_entity.pdbx_description
1 polymer ?
#
loop_
_entity_poly.entity_id
_entity_poly.type
_entity_poly.pdbx_seq_one_letter_code
_entity_poly.pdbx_strand_id
1 'polypeptide(L)'
;MSRQVGRKLIQWSTRAKSTEEIVNQLTIPLKEHEKPLRMLTINEKKEAVRLKMKELNVVVIRNQNDNEIVDFVKLTENRNLDIRFIEFMPFGGNEFKNNQFYGYREMLNLIVEKFGENVIRLSDSPNDTTKAYKIQSYQGQFGFITSMSDHFCNTCNRLRITADGNLKVCLHGNSEVSLRDKLRGGDSDEQLSEVIQTAVNNKKARHAGMDALKNLPNRPMILIGG
;
A
#
# COMPACT_ATOMS: atom_id res chain seq x y z
N MET A 1 -20.52 52.53 -9.35
CA MET A 1 -19.61 52.57 -10.51
C MET A 1 -18.19 52.78 -10.02
N SER A 2 -17.24 52.00 -10.56
CA SER A 2 -15.79 52.31 -10.68
C SER A 2 -14.95 52.42 -9.39
N ARG A 3 -14.20 51.36 -9.04
CA ARG A 3 -12.73 51.23 -9.17
C ARG A 3 -11.88 52.18 -8.30
N GLN A 4 -11.12 51.62 -7.36
CA GLN A 4 -9.65 51.52 -7.51
C GLN A 4 -9.05 50.56 -6.47
N VAL A 5 -8.29 49.60 -7.00
CA VAL A 5 -7.49 48.59 -6.30
C VAL A 5 -6.11 49.20 -6.04
N GLY A 6 -5.67 49.21 -4.78
CA GLY A 6 -4.37 49.75 -4.35
C GLY A 6 -3.58 48.75 -3.50
N ARG A 7 -2.76 47.96 -4.19
CA ARG A 7 -1.57 47.19 -3.79
C ARG A 7 -1.09 47.30 -2.31
N LYS A 8 -1.00 46.14 -1.64
CA LYS A 8 0.15 45.81 -0.79
C LYS A 8 0.86 44.60 -1.40
N LEU A 9 2.03 44.85 -1.98
CA LEU A 9 2.99 43.82 -2.37
C LEU A 9 3.40 43.04 -1.12
N ILE A 10 3.17 41.73 -1.12
CA ILE A 10 3.87 40.80 -0.24
C ILE A 10 5.05 40.28 -1.03
N GLN A 11 6.26 40.75 -0.66
CA GLN A 11 7.53 40.25 -1.15
C GLN A 11 7.61 38.74 -0.92
N TRP A 12 7.77 37.98 -2.00
CA TRP A 12 8.21 36.59 -1.91
C TRP A 12 9.70 36.58 -1.57
N SER A 13 10.03 36.38 -0.30
CA SER A 13 11.42 36.06 0.06
C SER A 13 11.73 34.65 -0.42
N THR A 14 12.63 34.55 -1.39
CA THR A 14 13.28 33.31 -1.82
C THR A 14 14.13 32.77 -0.67
N ARG A 15 13.54 31.94 0.19
CA ARG A 15 14.29 31.03 1.05
C ARG A 15 13.83 29.62 0.72
N ALA A 16 14.73 28.84 0.12
CA ALA A 16 14.53 27.41 -0.05
C ALA A 16 14.29 26.83 1.33
N LYS A 17 13.07 26.32 1.57
CA LYS A 17 12.77 25.54 2.78
C LYS A 17 13.70 24.35 2.79
N SER A 18 14.38 24.09 3.90
CA SER A 18 15.27 22.95 4.01
C SER A 18 14.45 21.66 3.83
N THR A 19 15.10 20.59 3.35
CA THR A 19 14.48 19.26 3.21
C THR A 19 13.79 18.82 4.52
N GLU A 20 14.34 19.26 5.66
CA GLU A 20 13.84 19.03 7.01
C GLU A 20 12.49 19.73 7.30
N GLU A 21 12.28 20.95 6.82
CA GLU A 21 10.99 21.67 6.96
C GLU A 21 9.87 21.04 6.12
N ILE A 22 10.23 20.46 4.96
CA ILE A 22 9.27 19.76 4.08
C ILE A 22 8.91 18.40 4.68
N VAL A 23 9.90 17.67 5.21
CA VAL A 23 9.67 16.41 5.93
C VAL A 23 8.77 16.65 7.14
N ASN A 24 9.04 17.67 7.96
CA ASN A 24 8.23 18.00 9.14
C ASN A 24 6.79 18.47 8.81
N GLN A 25 6.54 19.07 7.64
CA GLN A 25 5.17 19.40 7.19
C GLN A 25 4.39 18.19 6.68
N LEU A 26 5.09 17.13 6.25
CA LEU A 26 4.51 15.87 5.76
C LEU A 26 4.52 14.76 6.82
N THR A 27 5.25 14.94 7.93
CA THR A 27 5.17 14.03 9.07
C THR A 27 3.92 14.38 9.87
N ILE A 28 2.89 13.55 9.76
CA ILE A 28 1.78 13.59 10.71
C ILE A 28 2.39 13.24 12.09
N PRO A 29 2.31 14.11 13.10
CA PRO A 29 2.81 13.78 14.43
C PRO A 29 2.08 12.52 14.94
N LEU A 30 2.86 11.55 15.45
CA LEU A 30 2.45 10.22 15.95
C LEU A 30 1.53 10.25 17.19
N LYS A 31 0.68 11.27 17.37
CA LYS A 31 -0.11 11.45 18.59
C LYS A 31 -1.59 11.06 18.52
N GLU A 32 -2.12 10.63 17.38
CA GLU A 32 -3.52 10.19 17.30
C GLU A 32 -3.68 8.84 16.57
N HIS A 33 -3.39 7.76 17.30
CA HIS A 33 -3.53 6.37 16.84
C HIS A 33 -4.98 5.85 16.87
N GLU A 34 -5.96 6.59 16.34
CA GLU A 34 -7.36 6.10 16.35
C GLU A 34 -8.10 6.09 15.00
N LYS A 35 -7.56 6.62 13.90
CA LYS A 35 -8.22 6.51 12.58
C LYS A 35 -7.23 6.23 11.44
N PRO A 36 -6.93 4.96 11.13
CA PRO A 36 -5.92 4.58 10.13
C PRO A 36 -6.36 4.79 8.67
N LEU A 37 -7.58 5.26 8.43
CA LEU A 37 -8.14 5.44 7.09
C LEU A 37 -8.63 6.88 6.93
N ARG A 38 -7.75 7.76 6.46
CA ARG A 38 -8.11 9.11 6.04
C ARG A 38 -7.91 9.24 4.54
N MET A 39 -8.94 9.71 3.84
CA MET A 39 -8.84 10.06 2.43
C MET A 39 -7.86 11.21 2.23
N LEU A 40 -6.99 11.09 1.23
CA LEU A 40 -6.11 12.19 0.82
C LEU A 40 -6.94 13.33 0.27
N THR A 41 -6.67 14.55 0.75
CA THR A 41 -7.21 15.77 0.19
C THR A 41 -6.70 16.00 -1.23
N ILE A 42 -7.42 16.82 -2.00
CA ILE A 42 -7.01 17.22 -3.35
C ILE A 42 -5.60 17.85 -3.34
N ASN A 43 -5.25 18.59 -2.29
CA ASN A 43 -3.93 19.22 -2.16
C ASN A 43 -2.83 18.19 -1.89
N GLU A 44 -3.07 17.19 -1.03
CA GLU A 44 -2.12 16.11 -0.78
C GLU A 44 -1.91 15.26 -2.04
N LYS A 45 -2.98 14.97 -2.81
CA LYS A 45 -2.87 14.31 -4.12
C LYS A 45 -2.03 15.13 -5.10
N LYS A 46 -2.18 16.46 -5.12
CA LYS A 46 -1.39 17.37 -5.96
C LYS A 46 0.07 17.51 -5.51
N GLU A 47 0.34 17.46 -4.21
CA GLU A 47 1.70 17.54 -3.65
C GLU A 47 2.48 16.23 -3.83
N ALA A 48 1.85 15.06 -3.67
CA ALA A 48 2.47 13.77 -4.03
C ALA A 48 2.97 13.77 -5.49
N VAL A 49 2.17 14.38 -6.37
CA VAL A 49 2.53 14.60 -7.78
C VAL A 49 3.71 15.57 -7.94
N ARG A 50 3.79 16.61 -7.11
CA ARG A 50 4.91 17.58 -7.11
C ARG A 50 6.24 16.92 -6.71
N LEU A 51 6.20 15.91 -5.85
CA LEU A 51 7.36 15.19 -5.34
C LEU A 51 7.95 14.17 -6.33
N LYS A 52 7.52 14.16 -7.60
CA LYS A 52 7.96 13.19 -8.63
C LYS A 52 7.81 11.73 -8.16
N MET A 53 6.76 11.44 -7.38
CA MET A 53 6.48 10.07 -6.98
C MET A 53 6.20 9.21 -8.21
N LYS A 54 6.89 8.06 -8.28
CA LYS A 54 6.71 7.09 -9.37
C LYS A 54 5.64 6.05 -9.06
N GLU A 55 5.32 5.83 -7.79
CA GLU A 55 4.38 4.81 -7.35
C GLU A 55 3.40 5.38 -6.32
N LEU A 56 2.12 4.99 -6.42
CA LEU A 56 1.09 5.33 -5.44
C LEU A 56 0.26 4.08 -5.12
N ASN A 57 0.26 3.69 -3.85
CA ASN A 57 -0.58 2.60 -3.36
C ASN A 57 -1.91 3.15 -2.84
N VAL A 58 -3.02 2.55 -3.30
CA VAL A 58 -4.38 2.95 -2.93
C VAL A 58 -5.12 1.73 -2.41
N VAL A 59 -5.42 1.70 -1.11
CA VAL A 59 -6.30 0.68 -0.54
C VAL A 59 -7.74 1.04 -0.90
N VAL A 60 -8.41 0.15 -1.62
CA VAL A 60 -9.78 0.38 -2.11
C VAL A 60 -10.79 -0.22 -1.14
N ILE A 61 -11.72 0.62 -0.69
CA ILE A 61 -12.76 0.30 0.29
C ILE A 61 -14.10 0.70 -0.32
N ARG A 62 -15.01 -0.29 -0.44
CA ARG A 62 -16.35 -0.07 -0.98
C ARG A 62 -17.12 0.94 -0.15
N ASN A 63 -17.86 1.82 -0.83
CA ASN A 63 -18.63 2.92 -0.25
C ASN A 63 -17.76 3.96 0.49
N GLN A 64 -16.46 4.05 0.17
CA GLN A 64 -15.57 5.07 0.73
C GLN A 64 -14.77 5.78 -0.36
N ASN A 65 -14.02 5.04 -1.17
CA ASN A 65 -13.15 5.60 -2.20
C ASN A 65 -13.19 4.81 -3.53
N ASP A 66 -14.07 3.83 -3.64
CA ASP A 66 -14.28 3.01 -4.85
C ASP A 66 -14.75 3.83 -6.06
N ASN A 67 -15.44 4.93 -5.83
CA ASN A 67 -15.82 5.89 -6.88
C ASN A 67 -14.63 6.65 -7.48
N GLU A 68 -13.45 6.66 -6.83
CA GLU A 68 -12.27 7.38 -7.31
C GLU A 68 -11.35 6.53 -8.21
N ILE A 69 -11.61 5.23 -8.36
CA ILE A 69 -10.73 4.28 -9.08
C ILE A 69 -10.38 4.79 -10.49
N VAL A 70 -11.40 5.19 -11.26
CA VAL A 70 -11.22 5.70 -12.62
C VAL A 70 -10.43 7.00 -12.64
N ASP A 71 -10.62 7.86 -11.64
CA ASP A 71 -9.90 9.14 -11.56
C ASP A 71 -8.43 8.92 -11.23
N PHE A 72 -8.09 7.95 -10.38
CA PHE A 72 -6.71 7.54 -10.18
C PHE A 72 -6.06 6.99 -11.46
N VAL A 73 -6.77 6.21 -12.27
CA VAL A 73 -6.25 5.77 -13.57
C VAL A 73 -5.99 6.95 -14.50
N LYS A 74 -6.89 7.93 -14.57
CA LYS A 74 -6.68 9.17 -15.37
C LYS A 74 -5.44 9.96 -14.93
N LEU A 75 -5.04 9.90 -13.67
CA LEU A 75 -3.80 10.57 -13.21
C LEU A 75 -2.55 10.06 -13.93
N THR A 76 -2.60 8.86 -14.53
CA THR A 76 -1.49 8.25 -15.27
C THR A 76 -1.41 8.69 -16.74
N GLU A 77 -2.37 9.49 -17.24
CA GLU A 77 -2.43 9.92 -18.65
C GLU A 77 -1.15 10.63 -19.09
N ASN A 78 -0.80 11.71 -18.40
CA ASN A 78 0.33 12.56 -18.75
C ASN A 78 1.52 12.38 -17.79
N ARG A 79 1.56 11.27 -17.05
CA ARG A 79 2.53 11.04 -15.97
C ARG A 79 2.99 9.60 -15.97
N ASN A 80 4.30 9.39 -15.90
CA ASN A 80 4.90 8.08 -15.63
C ASN A 80 4.73 7.69 -14.15
N LEU A 81 3.48 7.44 -13.76
CA LEU A 81 3.04 7.08 -12.42
C LEU A 81 2.45 5.65 -12.45
N ASP A 82 2.84 4.84 -11.48
CA ASP A 82 2.34 3.48 -11.25
C ASP A 82 1.33 3.49 -10.08
N ILE A 83 0.05 3.37 -10.40
CA ILE A 83 -1.02 3.30 -9.40
C ILE A 83 -1.30 1.85 -9.02
N ARG A 84 -1.17 1.49 -7.75
CA ARG A 84 -1.44 0.13 -7.26
C ARG A 84 -2.66 0.11 -6.38
N PHE A 85 -3.74 -0.47 -6.89
CA PHE A 85 -4.95 -0.73 -6.11
C PHE A 85 -4.76 -1.97 -5.25
N ILE A 86 -4.93 -1.83 -3.94
CA ILE A 86 -4.79 -2.88 -2.96
C ILE A 86 -6.18 -3.25 -2.45
N GLU A 87 -6.52 -4.53 -2.50
CA GLU A 87 -7.74 -5.03 -1.90
C GLU A 87 -7.71 -4.81 -0.37
N PHE A 88 -8.78 -4.25 0.18
CA PHE A 88 -8.90 -4.14 1.63
C PHE A 88 -9.00 -5.52 2.27
N MET A 89 -8.16 -5.77 3.27
CA MET A 89 -7.99 -7.08 3.92
C MET A 89 -8.35 -7.03 5.41
N PRO A 90 -8.82 -8.14 5.99
CA PRO A 90 -8.99 -8.24 7.43
C PRO A 90 -7.64 -8.27 8.17
N PHE A 91 -7.42 -7.30 9.06
CA PHE A 91 -6.31 -7.27 10.01
C PHE A 91 -6.81 -7.01 11.44
N GLY A 92 -5.99 -7.38 12.42
CA GLY A 92 -6.24 -6.97 13.80
C GLY A 92 -6.32 -5.44 13.89
N GLY A 93 -7.42 -4.92 14.41
CA GLY A 93 -7.60 -3.48 14.68
C GLY A 93 -8.06 -2.61 13.50
N ASN A 94 -8.43 -3.18 12.33
CA ASN A 94 -8.91 -2.38 11.18
C ASN A 94 -10.43 -2.48 10.90
N GLU A 95 -11.21 -3.04 11.84
CA GLU A 95 -12.68 -3.16 11.81
C GLU A 95 -13.27 -3.69 10.48
N PHE A 96 -12.55 -4.57 9.79
CA PHE A 96 -12.96 -5.09 8.49
C PHE A 96 -14.36 -5.71 8.48
N LYS A 97 -15.18 -5.30 7.50
CA LYS A 97 -16.50 -5.87 7.18
C LYS A 97 -16.54 -6.37 5.74
N ASN A 98 -17.17 -7.53 5.51
CA ASN A 98 -17.22 -8.16 4.19
C ASN A 98 -17.85 -7.25 3.11
N ASN A 99 -18.79 -6.37 3.48
CA ASN A 99 -19.41 -5.41 2.54
C ASN A 99 -18.49 -4.25 2.13
N GLN A 100 -17.32 -4.10 2.75
CA GLN A 100 -16.28 -3.14 2.37
C GLN A 100 -15.31 -3.71 1.33
N PHE A 101 -15.33 -5.02 1.13
CA PHE A 101 -14.47 -5.68 0.15
C PHE A 101 -14.86 -5.28 -1.27
N TYR A 102 -13.85 -4.91 -2.06
CA TYR A 102 -13.99 -4.55 -3.46
C TYR A 102 -12.96 -5.35 -4.26
N GLY A 103 -13.42 -6.36 -4.99
CA GLY A 103 -12.54 -7.33 -5.61
C GLY A 103 -11.85 -6.79 -6.87
N TYR A 104 -10.68 -7.33 -7.19
CA TYR A 104 -9.93 -6.94 -8.38
C TYR A 104 -10.73 -7.04 -9.68
N ARG A 105 -11.50 -8.10 -9.89
CA ARG A 105 -12.32 -8.24 -11.11
C ARG A 105 -13.35 -7.11 -11.22
N GLU A 106 -13.94 -6.69 -10.11
CA GLU A 106 -14.87 -5.55 -10.10
C GLU A 106 -14.15 -4.24 -10.42
N MET A 107 -12.93 -4.03 -9.87
CA MET A 107 -12.13 -2.82 -10.18
C MET A 107 -11.73 -2.78 -11.65
N LEU A 108 -11.28 -3.93 -12.19
CA LEU A 108 -10.89 -4.05 -13.59
C LEU A 108 -12.10 -3.81 -14.50
N ASN A 109 -13.26 -4.39 -14.19
CA ASN A 109 -14.48 -4.18 -14.98
C ASN A 109 -14.86 -2.71 -15.04
N LEU A 110 -14.83 -2.00 -13.90
CA LEU A 110 -15.12 -0.55 -13.86
C LEU A 110 -14.17 0.26 -14.77
N ILE A 111 -12.89 -0.12 -14.82
CA ILE A 111 -11.90 0.54 -15.68
C ILE A 111 -12.14 0.17 -17.15
N VAL A 112 -12.42 -1.09 -17.47
CA VAL A 112 -12.72 -1.55 -18.82
C VAL A 112 -14.00 -0.91 -19.36
N GLU A 113 -15.04 -0.75 -18.54
CA GLU A 113 -16.26 -0.02 -18.92
C GLU A 113 -15.96 1.43 -19.36
N LYS A 114 -14.96 2.06 -18.75
CA LYS A 114 -14.59 3.44 -19.07
C LYS A 114 -13.67 3.57 -20.28
N PHE A 115 -12.68 2.70 -20.40
CA PHE A 115 -11.59 2.83 -21.37
C PHE A 115 -11.66 1.82 -22.53
N GLY A 116 -12.52 0.80 -22.43
CA GLY A 116 -12.75 -0.21 -23.45
C GLY A 116 -11.49 -1.00 -23.81
N GLU A 117 -11.31 -1.21 -25.12
CA GLU A 117 -10.18 -1.98 -25.69
C GLU A 117 -8.81 -1.33 -25.45
N ASN A 118 -8.76 -0.08 -24.98
CA ASN A 118 -7.50 0.59 -24.66
C ASN A 118 -6.81 0.02 -23.41
N VAL A 119 -7.49 -0.82 -22.62
CA VAL A 119 -6.93 -1.46 -21.43
C VAL A 119 -6.07 -2.66 -21.83
N ILE A 120 -4.75 -2.55 -21.63
CA ILE A 120 -3.77 -3.57 -22.01
C ILE A 120 -3.20 -4.21 -20.74
N ARG A 121 -3.16 -5.55 -20.70
CA ARG A 121 -2.43 -6.31 -19.67
C ARG A 121 -0.93 -6.27 -19.95
N LEU A 122 -0.13 -5.93 -18.94
CA LEU A 122 1.32 -6.02 -19.00
C LEU A 122 1.80 -7.39 -18.50
N SER A 123 3.00 -7.80 -18.94
CA SER A 123 3.65 -9.03 -18.46
C SER A 123 4.17 -8.84 -17.03
N ASP A 124 3.88 -9.81 -16.17
CA ASP A 124 4.39 -9.83 -14.79
C ASP A 124 5.78 -10.48 -14.74
N SER A 125 6.63 -10.00 -13.84
CA SER A 125 7.90 -10.66 -13.50
C SER A 125 7.67 -11.85 -12.55
N PRO A 126 8.62 -12.78 -12.43
CA PRO A 126 8.54 -13.85 -11.44
C PRO A 126 8.35 -13.28 -10.02
N ASN A 127 7.33 -13.77 -9.30
CA ASN A 127 6.98 -13.35 -7.94
C ASN A 127 6.38 -11.95 -7.79
N ASP A 128 6.00 -11.29 -8.90
CA ASP A 128 5.25 -10.04 -8.82
C ASP A 128 3.89 -10.27 -8.17
N THR A 129 3.55 -9.35 -7.25
CA THR A 129 2.27 -9.40 -6.54
C THR A 129 1.24 -8.46 -7.12
N THR A 130 1.67 -7.62 -8.06
CA THR A 130 0.85 -6.65 -8.75
C THR A 130 0.52 -7.21 -10.13
N LYS A 131 -0.76 -7.24 -10.47
CA LYS A 131 -1.23 -7.47 -11.84
C LYS A 131 -1.26 -6.14 -12.56
N ALA A 132 -0.19 -5.81 -13.29
CA ALA A 132 -0.01 -4.55 -14.00
C ALA A 132 -0.78 -4.45 -15.35
N TYR A 133 -1.37 -3.28 -15.56
CA TYR A 133 -2.17 -2.90 -16.72
C TYR A 133 -1.79 -1.49 -17.16
N LYS A 134 -2.12 -1.15 -18.40
CA LYS A 134 -1.87 0.17 -18.95
C LYS A 134 -2.99 0.57 -19.90
N ILE A 135 -3.31 1.87 -19.94
CA ILE A 135 -4.12 2.43 -21.02
C ILE A 135 -3.18 2.75 -22.19
N GLN A 136 -3.48 2.27 -23.39
CA GLN A 136 -2.58 2.33 -24.56
C GLN A 136 -1.99 3.73 -24.82
N SER A 137 -2.78 4.79 -24.67
CA SER A 137 -2.38 6.18 -24.90
C SER A 137 -1.74 6.87 -23.70
N TYR A 138 -1.72 6.24 -22.52
CA TYR A 138 -1.27 6.88 -21.28
C TYR A 138 0.23 6.67 -21.06
N GLN A 139 0.88 7.59 -20.35
CA GLN A 139 2.30 7.46 -20.03
C GLN A 139 2.55 6.43 -18.93
N GLY A 140 1.76 6.49 -17.85
CA GLY A 140 1.89 5.62 -16.69
C GLY A 140 1.14 4.30 -16.82
N GLN A 141 0.98 3.63 -15.69
CA GLN A 141 0.36 2.32 -15.58
C GLN A 141 -0.43 2.21 -14.27
N PHE A 142 -1.25 1.18 -14.17
CA PHE A 142 -1.91 0.83 -12.92
C PHE A 142 -1.84 -0.68 -12.69
N GLY A 143 -2.08 -1.13 -11.48
CA GLY A 143 -2.13 -2.55 -11.21
C GLY A 143 -2.88 -2.90 -9.95
N PHE A 144 -3.06 -4.19 -9.74
CA PHE A 144 -3.87 -4.71 -8.64
C PHE A 144 -3.05 -5.65 -7.76
N ILE A 145 -3.04 -5.37 -6.47
CA ILE A 145 -2.52 -6.27 -5.45
C ILE A 145 -3.71 -7.06 -4.91
N THR A 146 -3.86 -8.27 -5.44
CA THR A 146 -5.03 -9.15 -5.24
C THR A 146 -4.84 -10.09 -4.06
N SER A 147 -4.68 -9.51 -2.88
CA SER A 147 -4.35 -10.26 -1.67
C SER A 147 -5.43 -11.24 -1.22
N MET A 148 -6.69 -11.05 -1.62
CA MET A 148 -7.80 -11.89 -1.19
C MET A 148 -8.49 -12.62 -2.33
N SER A 149 -8.87 -11.92 -3.41
CA SER A 149 -9.68 -12.52 -4.49
C SER A 149 -8.91 -13.52 -5.35
N ASP A 150 -7.61 -13.28 -5.53
CA ASP A 150 -6.75 -14.06 -6.40
C ASP A 150 -5.30 -14.01 -5.91
N HIS A 151 -5.08 -14.69 -4.79
CA HIS A 151 -3.88 -14.59 -3.97
C HIS A 151 -2.59 -15.02 -4.69
N PHE A 152 -1.46 -14.39 -4.36
CA PHE A 152 -0.12 -14.68 -4.91
C PHE A 152 0.76 -15.52 -3.97
N CYS A 153 0.16 -16.27 -3.03
CA CYS A 153 0.93 -17.01 -2.00
C CYS A 153 1.91 -18.03 -2.61
N ASN A 154 1.54 -18.66 -3.73
CA ASN A 154 2.36 -19.69 -4.39
C ASN A 154 3.70 -19.16 -4.91
N THR A 155 3.80 -17.86 -5.20
CA THR A 155 5.03 -17.19 -5.67
C THR A 155 5.62 -16.26 -4.60
N CYS A 156 5.10 -16.29 -3.37
CA CYS A 156 5.50 -15.36 -2.33
C CYS A 156 6.86 -15.73 -1.72
N ASN A 157 7.87 -14.91 -1.98
CA ASN A 157 9.23 -15.02 -1.46
C ASN A 157 9.54 -14.05 -0.29
N ARG A 158 8.52 -13.40 0.30
CA ARG A 158 8.71 -12.38 1.34
C ARG A 158 8.81 -12.98 2.74
N LEU A 159 9.81 -12.52 3.48
CA LEU A 159 9.97 -12.68 4.92
C LEU A 159 10.02 -11.29 5.56
N ARG A 160 9.60 -11.18 6.82
CA ARG A 160 9.62 -9.90 7.55
C ARG A 160 10.30 -10.03 8.89
N ILE A 161 11.03 -8.98 9.26
CA ILE A 161 11.47 -8.74 10.63
C ILE A 161 10.60 -7.61 11.17
N THR A 162 9.90 -7.90 12.26
CA THR A 162 9.06 -6.96 12.98
C THR A 162 9.91 -5.95 13.77
N ALA A 163 9.33 -4.82 14.17
CA ALA A 163 10.07 -3.76 14.88
C ALA A 163 10.65 -4.22 16.23
N ASP A 164 10.04 -5.23 16.87
CA ASP A 164 10.56 -5.85 18.08
C ASP A 164 11.53 -7.01 17.81
N GLY A 165 11.88 -7.27 16.55
CA GLY A 165 12.95 -8.19 16.16
C GLY A 165 12.51 -9.65 16.00
N ASN A 166 11.22 -9.90 15.79
CA ASN A 166 10.71 -11.22 15.44
C ASN A 166 10.68 -11.45 13.93
N LEU A 167 11.07 -12.64 13.49
CA LEU A 167 10.85 -13.16 12.15
C LEU A 167 9.39 -13.59 11.98
N LYS A 168 8.76 -13.09 10.92
CA LYS A 168 7.42 -13.46 10.48
C LYS A 168 7.46 -13.91 9.01
N VAL A 169 7.09 -15.16 8.77
CA VAL A 169 7.18 -15.80 7.43
C VAL A 169 5.95 -15.59 6.54
N CYS A 170 4.87 -15.05 7.11
CA CYS A 170 3.63 -14.72 6.39
C CYS A 170 2.98 -13.49 7.02
N LEU A 171 2.45 -12.57 6.20
CA LEU A 171 1.74 -11.38 6.68
C LEU A 171 0.56 -11.72 7.62
N HIS A 172 -0.15 -12.80 7.30
CA HIS A 172 -1.34 -13.26 8.03
C HIS A 172 -1.05 -14.48 8.94
N GLY A 173 0.21 -14.88 9.09
CA GLY A 173 0.58 -16.00 9.95
C GLY A 173 0.87 -15.54 11.37
N ASN A 174 0.33 -16.23 12.37
CA ASN A 174 0.50 -15.84 13.78
C ASN A 174 1.84 -16.30 14.36
N SER A 175 2.48 -17.28 13.73
CA SER A 175 3.77 -17.80 14.16
C SER A 175 4.88 -16.78 13.92
N GLU A 176 5.59 -16.46 14.98
CA GLU A 176 6.73 -15.54 15.00
C GLU A 176 7.86 -16.17 15.82
N VAL A 177 9.11 -15.88 15.45
CA VAL A 177 10.29 -16.34 16.17
C VAL A 177 11.18 -15.15 16.49
N SER A 178 11.57 -14.97 17.75
CA SER A 178 12.43 -13.85 18.16
C SER A 178 13.87 -14.06 17.72
N LEU A 179 14.26 -13.47 16.58
CA LEU A 179 15.66 -13.46 16.15
C LEU A 179 16.51 -12.57 17.05
N ARG A 180 15.91 -11.50 17.59
CA ARG A 180 16.59 -10.60 18.54
C ARG A 180 17.07 -11.33 19.77
N ASP A 181 16.23 -12.15 20.39
CA ASP A 181 16.60 -12.82 21.63
C ASP A 181 17.60 -13.94 21.37
N LYS A 182 17.52 -14.60 20.20
CA LYS A 182 18.51 -15.58 19.72
C LYS A 182 19.89 -14.93 19.52
N LEU A 183 19.94 -13.82 18.79
CA LEU A 183 21.17 -13.03 18.60
C LEU A 183 21.77 -12.56 19.93
N ARG A 184 20.94 -12.05 20.85
CA ARG A 184 21.40 -11.61 22.19
C ARG A 184 21.81 -12.76 23.10
N GLY A 185 21.30 -13.96 22.85
CA GLY A 185 21.68 -15.19 23.53
C GLY A 185 23.04 -15.72 23.09
N GLY A 186 23.63 -15.17 22.03
CA GLY A 186 24.93 -15.60 21.49
C GLY A 186 24.85 -16.75 20.49
N ASP A 187 23.69 -16.99 19.88
CA ASP A 187 23.54 -17.98 18.81
C ASP A 187 24.50 -17.66 17.64
N SER A 188 25.13 -18.70 17.09
CA SER A 188 25.98 -18.58 15.89
C SER A 188 25.15 -18.38 14.61
N ASP A 189 25.81 -17.99 13.52
CA ASP A 189 25.15 -17.82 12.22
C ASP A 189 24.52 -19.13 11.71
N GLU A 190 25.14 -20.29 11.99
CA GLU A 190 24.60 -21.60 11.65
C GLU A 190 23.31 -21.90 12.41
N GLN A 191 23.29 -21.60 13.72
CA GLN A 191 22.11 -21.79 14.56
C GLN A 191 20.96 -20.87 14.14
N LEU A 192 21.27 -19.61 13.83
CA LEU A 192 20.29 -18.66 13.30
C LEU A 192 19.75 -19.10 11.94
N SER A 193 20.61 -19.61 11.07
CA SER A 193 20.23 -20.16 9.77
C SER A 193 19.27 -21.34 9.92
N GLU A 194 19.51 -22.25 10.86
CA GLU A 194 18.62 -23.38 11.15
C GLU A 194 17.24 -22.91 11.65
N VAL A 195 17.21 -21.91 12.53
CA VAL A 195 15.97 -21.30 13.00
C VAL A 195 15.17 -20.67 11.86
N ILE A 196 15.83 -19.92 10.98
CA ILE A 196 15.20 -19.28 9.82
C ILE A 196 14.68 -20.35 8.85
N GLN A 197 15.48 -21.36 8.52
CA GLN A 197 15.08 -22.45 7.62
C GLN A 197 13.87 -23.21 8.18
N THR A 198 13.87 -23.52 9.47
CA THR A 198 12.73 -24.16 10.15
C THR A 198 11.47 -23.30 10.07
N ALA A 199 11.59 -21.99 10.33
CA ALA A 199 10.46 -21.07 10.22
C ALA A 199 9.91 -21.01 8.77
N VAL A 200 10.80 -20.97 7.77
CA VAL A 200 10.43 -20.95 6.35
C VAL A 200 9.78 -22.27 5.92
N ASN A 201 10.30 -23.42 6.35
CA ASN A 201 9.73 -24.73 6.04
C ASN A 201 8.34 -24.93 6.66
N ASN A 202 8.07 -24.27 7.79
CA ASN A 202 6.75 -24.24 8.42
C ASN A 202 5.79 -23.22 7.80
N LYS A 203 6.22 -22.44 6.80
CA LYS A 203 5.37 -21.48 6.09
C LYS A 203 4.25 -22.23 5.37
N LYS A 204 3.01 -21.94 5.74
CA LYS A 204 1.82 -22.49 5.06
C LYS A 204 1.80 -22.07 3.59
N ALA A 205 1.31 -22.96 2.72
CA ALA A 205 1.18 -22.71 1.29
C ALA A 205 0.32 -21.46 0.96
N ARG A 206 -0.67 -21.15 1.80
CA ARG A 206 -1.51 -19.95 1.71
C ARG A 206 -2.02 -19.53 3.08
N HIS A 207 -2.43 -18.27 3.18
CA HIS A 207 -3.20 -17.79 4.33
C HIS A 207 -4.63 -18.33 4.31
N ALA A 208 -5.34 -18.18 5.43
CA ALA A 208 -6.74 -18.57 5.52
C ALA A 208 -7.64 -17.67 4.66
N GLY A 209 -8.87 -18.12 4.39
CA GLY A 209 -9.89 -17.30 3.72
C GLY A 209 -10.31 -16.10 4.56
N MET A 210 -10.99 -15.15 3.92
CA MET A 210 -11.38 -13.86 4.51
C MET A 210 -12.16 -14.00 5.83
N ASP A 211 -13.15 -14.90 5.89
CA ASP A 211 -13.97 -15.14 7.08
C ASP A 211 -13.18 -15.72 8.26
N ALA A 212 -12.20 -16.57 7.96
CA ALA A 212 -11.31 -17.12 8.99
C ALA A 212 -10.31 -16.07 9.47
N LEU A 213 -9.73 -15.28 8.56
CA LEU A 213 -8.76 -14.24 8.90
C LEU A 213 -9.34 -13.16 9.82
N LYS A 214 -10.61 -12.80 9.62
CA LYS A 214 -11.31 -11.83 10.48
C LYS A 214 -11.30 -12.23 11.96
N ASN A 215 -11.31 -13.52 12.24
CA ASN A 215 -11.40 -14.06 13.60
C ASN A 215 -10.05 -14.56 14.14
N LEU A 216 -8.99 -14.56 13.32
CA LEU A 216 -7.67 -15.01 13.74
C LEU A 216 -6.91 -13.86 14.43
N PRO A 217 -6.28 -14.13 15.59
CA PRO A 217 -5.51 -13.10 16.27
C PRO A 217 -4.25 -12.80 15.47
N ASN A 218 -4.17 -11.62 14.85
CA ASN A 218 -2.97 -11.17 14.12
C ASN A 218 -2.57 -9.76 14.58
N ARG A 219 -1.27 -9.44 14.46
CA ARG A 219 -0.76 -8.10 14.76
C ARG A 219 -1.36 -7.08 13.77
N PRO A 220 -1.65 -5.84 14.21
CA PRO A 220 -2.02 -4.76 13.29
C PRO A 220 -0.85 -4.48 12.34
N MET A 221 -1.18 -4.01 11.12
CA MET A 221 -0.20 -3.71 10.06
C MET A 221 0.97 -2.83 10.54
N ILE A 222 0.67 -1.87 11.42
CA ILE A 222 1.66 -0.94 11.96
C ILE A 222 2.79 -1.61 12.78
N LEU A 223 2.52 -2.78 13.37
CA LEU A 223 3.52 -3.52 14.16
C LEU A 223 4.34 -4.53 13.34
N ILE A 224 3.97 -4.74 12.07
CA ILE A 224 4.58 -5.75 11.19
C ILE A 224 5.30 -5.14 9.98
N GLY A 225 5.59 -3.84 10.03
CA GLY A 225 6.34 -3.11 9.01
C GLY A 225 5.52 -2.75 7.78
N GLY A 226 4.22 -2.46 7.99
CA GLY A 226 3.32 -1.87 6.99
C GLY A 226 3.39 -0.36 6.93
#